data_AF-A0A9X7VVG5-F1
#
_entry.id   AF-A0A9X7VVG5-F1
#
_cell.length_a   1.000
_cell.length_b   1.000
_cell.length_c   1.000
_cell.angle_alpha   90.00
_cell.angle_beta   90.00
_cell.angle_gamma   90.00
#
_symmetry.space_group_name_H-M   'P 1'
#
loop_
_entity.id
_entity.type
_entity.pdbx_description
1 polymer ?
#
loop_
_entity_poly.entity_id
_entity_poly.type
_entity_poly.pdbx_seq_one_letter_code
_entity_poly.pdbx_strand_id
1 'polypeptide(L)'
;MDIIYSAQDLMQRIEKLTSDDSVCQVFIPGKGQVTIVLQAKRQLSIAEEAQEDPELREMLQASRKAHEVGEVMTTDEFLKSISKSDFQ
;
A
#
# COMPACT_ATOMS: atom_id res chain seq x y z
N MET A 1 5.91 18.91 23.95
CA MET A 1 6.71 17.68 23.93
C MET A 1 6.05 16.72 24.89
N ASP A 2 5.46 15.65 24.37
CA ASP A 2 4.63 14.74 25.16
C ASP A 2 5.51 13.77 25.95
N ILE A 3 5.13 13.47 27.20
CA ILE A 3 5.81 12.48 28.03
C ILE A 3 5.01 11.18 27.99
N ILE A 4 5.68 10.10 27.62
CA ILE A 4 5.09 8.77 27.47
C ILE A 4 5.48 7.92 28.67
N TYR A 5 4.51 7.53 29.49
CA TYR A 5 4.73 6.78 30.72
C TYR A 5 4.48 5.27 30.53
N SER A 6 3.71 4.90 29.51
CA SER A 6 3.34 3.50 29.25
C SER A 6 3.36 3.16 27.75
N ALA A 7 3.32 1.86 27.46
CA ALA A 7 3.16 1.37 26.08
C ALA A 7 1.82 1.78 25.46
N GLN A 8 0.76 1.91 26.27
CA GLN A 8 -0.56 2.35 25.80
C GLN A 8 -0.52 3.81 25.34
N ASP A 9 0.14 4.69 26.11
CA ASP A 9 0.33 6.09 25.74
C ASP A 9 1.11 6.21 24.42
N LEU A 10 2.13 5.36 24.24
CA LEU A 10 2.91 5.30 23.01
C LEU A 10 2.05 4.90 21.82
N MET A 11 1.25 3.83 21.96
CA MET A 11 0.38 3.35 20.88
C MET A 11 -0.68 4.39 20.51
N GLN A 12 -1.32 5.04 21.49
CA GLN A 12 -2.24 6.14 21.22
C GLN A 12 -1.58 7.30 20.48
N ARG A 13 -0.28 7.53 20.71
CA ARG A 13 0.45 8.58 19.99
C ARG A 13 0.74 8.17 18.54
N ILE A 14 1.07 6.91 18.31
CA ILE A 14 1.30 6.34 16.97
C ILE A 14 0.01 6.34 16.14
N GLU A 15 -1.12 5.95 16.74
CA GLU A 15 -2.43 5.94 16.06
C GLU A 15 -2.89 7.33 15.60
N LYS A 16 -2.46 8.39 16.29
CA LYS A 16 -2.75 9.78 15.93
C LYS A 16 -1.86 10.33 14.81
N LEU A 17 -0.82 9.61 14.38
CA LEU A 17 0.02 10.05 13.28
C LEU A 17 -0.74 9.92 11.97
N THR A 18 -0.76 11.00 11.21
CA THR A 18 -1.35 11.06 9.87
C THR A 18 -0.25 11.33 8.84
N SER A 19 -0.58 11.30 7.55
CA SER A 19 0.33 11.75 6.49
C SER A 19 0.82 13.19 6.70
N ASP A 20 -0.04 14.03 7.27
CA ASP A 20 0.19 15.46 7.45
C ASP A 20 1.05 15.72 8.70
N ASP A 21 0.89 14.91 9.74
CA ASP A 21 1.68 14.93 10.98
C ASP A 21 2.58 13.69 11.09
N SER A 22 3.35 13.44 10.03
CA SER A 22 4.16 12.21 9.89
C SER A 22 5.38 12.12 10.82
N VAL A 23 5.72 13.19 11.54
CA VAL A 23 6.85 13.22 12.47
C VAL A 23 6.40 13.77 13.82
N CYS A 24 6.68 13.05 14.90
CA CYS A 24 6.48 13.56 16.26
C CYS A 24 7.66 13.24 17.18
N GLN A 25 7.85 14.07 18.21
CA GLN A 25 8.89 13.89 19.22
C GLN A 25 8.25 13.67 20.58
N VAL A 26 8.69 12.62 21.26
CA VAL A 26 8.21 12.22 22.59
C VAL A 26 9.37 12.05 23.55
N PHE A 27 9.11 12.22 24.84
CA PHE A 27 10.06 11.91 25.90
C PHE A 27 9.61 10.64 26.62
N ILE A 28 10.51 9.66 26.72
CA ILE A 28 10.27 8.43 27.47
C ILE A 28 11.20 8.44 28.70
N PRO A 29 10.66 8.47 29.93
CA PRO A 29 11.47 8.40 31.14
C PRO A 29 12.44 7.20 31.12
N GLY A 30 13.72 7.47 31.36
CA GLY A 30 14.78 6.44 31.32
C GLY A 30 15.29 6.06 29.93
N LYS A 31 14.68 6.56 28.85
CA LYS A 31 15.14 6.35 27.46
C LYS A 31 15.48 7.66 26.74
N GLY A 32 15.00 8.80 27.25
CA GLY A 32 15.29 10.13 26.71
C GLY A 32 14.31 10.53 25.61
N GLN A 33 14.75 11.44 24.75
CA GLN A 33 13.95 11.95 23.63
C GLN A 33 13.99 10.97 22.46
N VAL A 34 12.81 10.62 21.94
CA VAL A 34 12.62 9.72 20.79
C VAL A 34 11.83 10.45 19.72
N THR A 35 12.23 10.27 18.46
CA THR A 35 11.49 10.77 17.31
C THR A 35 10.78 9.60 16.64
N ILE A 36 9.47 9.72 16.45
CA ILE A 36 8.63 8.74 15.76
C ILE A 36 8.33 9.30 14.38
N VAL A 37 8.58 8.49 13.34
CA VAL A 37 8.33 8.86 11.94
C VAL A 37 7.37 7.85 11.35
N LEU A 38 6.22 8.32 10.88
CA LEU A 38 5.26 7.52 10.13
C LEU A 38 5.75 7.38 8.69
N GLN A 39 6.23 6.19 8.32
CA GLN A 39 6.57 5.83 6.94
C GLN A 39 5.38 5.16 6.25
N ALA A 40 4.21 5.79 6.30
CA ALA A 40 3.09 5.33 5.50
C ALA A 40 3.38 5.70 4.04
N LYS A 41 3.58 4.69 3.18
CA LYS A 41 3.46 4.91 1.74
C LYS A 41 2.03 5.42 1.52
N ARG A 42 1.88 6.57 0.84
CA ARG A 42 0.57 7.03 0.38
C ARG A 42 -0.08 5.84 -0.34
N GLN A 43 -1.21 5.36 0.17
CA GLN A 43 -2.00 4.38 -0.55
C GLN A 43 -2.59 5.12 -1.73
N LEU A 44 -1.96 4.96 -2.89
CA LEU A 44 -2.51 5.46 -4.14
C LEU A 44 -3.72 4.60 -4.48
N SER A 45 -4.78 5.25 -4.96
CA SER A 45 -5.84 4.53 -5.63
C SER A 45 -5.32 3.93 -6.94
N ILE A 46 -5.95 2.86 -7.44
CA ILE A 46 -5.63 2.29 -8.76
C ILE A 46 -5.66 3.37 -9.86
N ALA A 47 -6.52 4.38 -9.72
CA ALA A 47 -6.60 5.49 -10.66
C ALA A 47 -5.38 6.42 -10.59
N GLU A 48 -4.86 6.70 -9.39
CA GLU A 48 -3.63 7.47 -9.21
C GLU A 48 -2.41 6.67 -9.69
N GLU A 49 -2.33 5.37 -9.36
CA GLU A 49 -1.26 4.48 -9.84
C GLU A 49 -1.24 4.41 -11.37
N ALA A 50 -2.42 4.28 -12.01
CA ALA A 50 -2.53 4.30 -13.47
C ALA A 50 -2.29 5.68 -14.11
N GLN A 51 -2.28 6.76 -13.34
CA GLN A 51 -1.83 8.07 -13.84
C GLN A 51 -0.31 8.19 -13.79
N GLU A 52 0.31 7.63 -12.75
CA GLU A 52 1.77 7.63 -12.57
C GLU A 52 2.48 6.62 -13.49
N ASP A 53 1.80 5.52 -13.85
CA ASP A 53 2.31 4.45 -14.71
C ASP A 53 1.50 4.34 -16.03
N PRO A 54 2.04 4.85 -17.16
CA PRO A 54 1.41 4.75 -18.46
C PRO A 54 1.20 3.32 -18.96
N GLU A 55 2.09 2.38 -18.62
CA GLU A 55 2.00 0.98 -19.05
C GLU A 55 0.84 0.29 -18.32
N LEU A 56 0.76 0.49 -17.00
CA LEU A 56 -0.38 0.02 -16.20
C LEU A 56 -1.71 0.57 -16.74
N ARG A 57 -1.74 1.85 -17.13
CA ARG A 57 -2.92 2.47 -17.73
C ARG A 57 -3.35 1.78 -19.02
N GLU A 58 -2.41 1.49 -19.90
CA GLU A 58 -2.67 0.80 -21.17
C GLU A 58 -3.17 -0.63 -20.93
N MET A 59 -2.55 -1.37 -20.00
CA MET A 59 -2.99 -2.70 -19.60
C MET A 59 -4.43 -2.71 -19.07
N LEU A 60 -4.77 -1.75 -18.20
CA LEU A 60 -6.12 -1.62 -17.66
C LEU A 60 -7.15 -1.29 -18.75
N GLN A 61 -6.79 -0.43 -19.71
CA GLN A 61 -7.67 -0.12 -20.84
C GLN A 61 -7.85 -1.30 -21.78
N ALA A 62 -6.78 -2.03 -22.09
CA ALA A 62 -6.83 -3.22 -22.92
C ALA A 62 -7.69 -4.31 -22.27
N SER A 63 -7.51 -4.55 -20.97
CA SER A 63 -8.30 -5.51 -20.19
C SER A 63 -9.80 -5.18 -20.22
N ARG A 64 -10.19 -3.91 -20.06
CA ARG A 64 -11.60 -3.49 -20.15
C ARG A 64 -12.18 -3.73 -21.54
N LYS A 65 -11.45 -3.37 -22.60
CA LYS A 65 -11.89 -3.59 -23.98
C LYS A 65 -12.09 -5.08 -24.27
N ALA A 66 -11.14 -5.92 -23.87
CA ALA A 66 -11.22 -7.38 -24.02
C ALA A 66 -12.48 -7.93 -23.33
N HIS A 67 -12.75 -7.49 -22.11
CA HIS A 67 -13.96 -7.88 -21.38
C HIS A 67 -15.26 -7.42 -22.09
N GLU A 68 -15.29 -6.20 -22.63
CA GLU A 68 -16.44 -5.66 -23.37
C GLU A 68 -16.75 -6.45 -24.66
N VAL A 69 -15.73 -6.95 -25.35
CA VAL A 69 -15.90 -7.77 -26.57
C VAL A 69 -16.05 -9.26 -26.28
N GLY A 70 -16.05 -9.67 -25.01
CA GLY A 70 -16.20 -11.07 -24.60
C GLY A 70 -14.92 -11.90 -24.71
N GLU A 71 -13.76 -11.27 -24.87
CA GLU A 71 -12.43 -11.89 -24.76
C GLU A 71 -12.11 -12.11 -23.27
N VAL A 72 -12.79 -13.09 -22.68
CA VAL A 72 -12.60 -13.51 -21.30
C VAL A 72 -12.11 -14.95 -21.24
N MET A 73 -11.34 -15.26 -20.21
CA MET A 73 -10.85 -16.60 -19.94
C MET A 73 -11.23 -16.95 -18.50
N THR A 74 -11.84 -18.11 -18.32
CA THR A 74 -12.15 -18.63 -16.98
C THR A 74 -10.90 -19.14 -16.29
N THR A 75 -10.94 -19.23 -14.96
CA THR A 75 -9.85 -19.81 -14.18
C THR A 75 -9.52 -21.24 -14.63
N ASP A 76 -10.54 -22.04 -14.97
CA ASP A 76 -10.34 -23.42 -15.43
C ASP A 76 -9.65 -23.49 -16.80
N GLU A 77 -9.99 -22.57 -17.71
CA GLU A 77 -9.33 -22.46 -19.02
C GLU A 77 -7.89 -22.00 -18.87
N PHE A 78 -7.63 -21.04 -17.97
CA PHE A 78 -6.28 -20.59 -17.65
C PHE A 78 -5.41 -21.70 -17.07
N LEU A 79 -5.93 -22.47 -16.11
CA LEU A 79 -5.19 -23.57 -15.49
C LEU A 79 -4.85 -24.68 -16.48
N LYS A 80 -5.65 -24.83 -17.55
CA LYS A 80 -5.37 -25.77 -18.65
C LYS A 80 -4.39 -25.23 -19.69
N SER A 81 -4.31 -23.90 -19.84
CA SER A 81 -3.40 -23.27 -20.80
C SER A 81 -1.97 -23.15 -20.28
N ILE A 82 -1.78 -23.10 -18.96
CA ILE A 82 -0.45 -23.12 -18.34
C ILE A 82 0.15 -24.54 -18.31
N SER A 83 1.44 -24.63 -18.57
CA SER A 83 2.22 -25.86 -18.63
C SER A 83 3.47 -25.76 -17.75
N LYS A 84 4.10 -26.90 -17.44
CA LYS A 84 5.34 -26.92 -16.64
C LYS A 84 6.50 -26.16 -17.30
N SER A 85 6.51 -26.08 -18.64
CA SER A 85 7.51 -25.33 -19.41
C SER A 85 7.40 -23.81 -19.25
N ASP A 86 6.25 -23.29 -18.85
CA ASP A 86 6.04 -21.84 -18.66
C ASP A 86 6.70 -21.32 -17.37
N PHE A 87 7.23 -22.21 -16.52
CA PHE A 87 7.87 -21.91 -15.24
C PHE A 87 9.35 -22.33 -15.19
N GLN A 88 9.95 -22.67 -16.33
CA GLN A 88 11.39 -22.95 -16.45
C GLN A 88 12.19 -21.66 -16.67
#